data_AF-W7DU94-F1
#
_entry.id   AF-W7DU94-F1
#
_cell.length_a   1.000
_cell.length_b   1.000
_cell.length_c   1.000
_cell.angle_alpha   90.00
_cell.angle_beta   90.00
_cell.angle_gamma   90.00
#
_symmetry.space_group_name_H-M   'P 1'
#
loop_
_entity.id
_entity.type
_entity.pdbx_description
1 polymer ?
#
loop_
_entity_poly.entity_id
_entity_poly.type
_entity_poly.pdbx_seq_one_letter_code
_entity_poly.pdbx_strand_id
1 'polypeptide(L)'
;MLVKELGNNYKWLVIHAEAQNDFERLRENYAINNEILEYSLDRHEKAHVEYDQTEEVFYLIYNAPLKMEKADYYQTVPFTLIIKDDYLITIHNQKTAYIIEILEKCRVSNPNLSLYQFLFKSIFLITEEFFPAVELMEDRREEINQKLKAKTTKKKFIRAL
;
A
#
# COMPACT_ATOMS: atom_id res chain seq x y z
N MET A 1 15.37 -10.33 6.17
CA MET A 1 14.34 -10.91 5.30
C MET A 1 13.59 -11.97 6.08
N LEU A 2 12.25 -11.89 6.10
CA LEU A 2 11.39 -12.96 6.62
C LEU A 2 10.84 -13.77 5.45
N VAL A 3 10.84 -15.10 5.57
CA VAL A 3 10.31 -16.02 4.56
C VAL A 3 9.15 -16.80 5.16
N LYS A 4 8.02 -16.83 4.46
CA LYS A 4 6.78 -17.50 4.87
C LYS A 4 6.24 -18.37 3.74
N GLU A 5 5.64 -19.50 4.07
CA GLU A 5 4.98 -20.36 3.08
C GLU A 5 3.58 -19.82 2.75
N LEU A 6 3.25 -19.74 1.46
CA LEU A 6 1.90 -19.47 0.94
C LEU A 6 1.14 -20.77 0.62
N GLY A 7 1.87 -21.88 0.45
CA GLY A 7 1.35 -23.19 0.03
C GLY A 7 1.71 -23.50 -1.44
N ASN A 8 1.56 -24.75 -1.87
CA ASN A 8 1.93 -25.19 -3.22
C ASN A 8 3.37 -24.84 -3.65
N ASN A 9 4.33 -24.90 -2.71
CA ASN A 9 5.73 -24.51 -2.86
C ASN A 9 5.98 -23.00 -3.07
N TYR A 10 4.93 -22.17 -3.03
CA TYR A 10 5.06 -20.72 -3.11
C TYR A 10 5.48 -20.11 -1.78
N LYS A 11 6.34 -19.08 -1.88
CA LYS A 11 6.89 -18.38 -0.72
C LYS A 11 6.61 -16.89 -0.78
N TRP A 12 6.36 -16.32 0.40
CA TRP A 12 6.23 -14.90 0.62
C TRP A 12 7.45 -14.37 1.37
N LEU A 13 8.17 -13.45 0.74
CA LEU A 13 9.32 -12.76 1.30
C LEU A 13 8.89 -11.37 1.77
N VAL A 14 9.15 -11.06 3.03
CA VAL A 14 8.91 -9.73 3.60
C VAL A 14 10.24 -9.06 3.88
N ILE A 15 10.44 -7.90 3.26
CA ILE A 15 11.68 -7.13 3.31
C ILE A 15 11.36 -5.71 3.77
N HIS A 16 12.15 -5.22 4.72
CA HIS A 16 12.07 -3.83 5.15
C HIS A 16 13.01 -2.98 4.27
N ALA A 17 12.57 -1.80 3.86
CA ALA A 17 13.30 -0.91 2.95
C ALA A 17 14.70 -0.50 3.47
N GLU A 18 14.89 -0.49 4.78
CA GLU A 18 16.19 -0.17 5.41
C GLU A 18 17.12 -1.38 5.57
N ALA A 19 16.69 -2.58 5.17
CA ALA A 19 17.48 -3.81 5.31
C ALA A 19 18.43 -4.01 4.12
N GLN A 20 19.53 -3.24 4.06
CA GLN A 20 20.48 -3.24 2.92
C GLN A 20 20.97 -4.64 2.52
N ASN A 21 21.28 -5.50 3.48
CA ASN A 21 21.74 -6.87 3.21
C ASN A 21 20.68 -7.72 2.48
N ASP A 22 19.38 -7.41 2.66
CA ASP A 22 18.31 -8.10 1.95
C ASP A 22 18.22 -7.65 0.48
N PHE A 23 18.55 -6.38 0.19
CA PHE A 23 18.59 -5.85 -1.18
C PHE A 23 19.72 -6.47 -2.00
N GLU A 24 20.88 -6.69 -1.38
CA GLU A 24 21.97 -7.44 -2.00
C GLU A 24 21.52 -8.88 -2.33
N ARG A 25 20.84 -9.54 -1.40
CA ARG A 25 20.27 -10.88 -1.64
C ARG A 25 19.22 -10.87 -2.75
N LEU A 26 18.36 -9.86 -2.84
CA LEU A 26 17.39 -9.73 -3.93
C LEU A 26 18.06 -9.65 -5.29
N ARG A 27 19.16 -8.89 -5.38
CA ARG A 27 19.95 -8.77 -6.61
C ARG A 27 20.62 -10.10 -6.99
N GLU A 28 21.32 -10.71 -6.04
CA GLU A 28 22.19 -11.85 -6.32
C GLU A 28 21.42 -13.18 -6.43
N ASN A 29 20.41 -13.39 -5.59
CA ASN A 29 19.76 -14.69 -5.44
C ASN A 29 18.36 -14.73 -6.06
N TYR A 30 17.73 -13.58 -6.30
CA TYR A 30 16.37 -13.48 -6.84
C TYR A 30 16.30 -12.73 -8.16
N ALA A 31 17.45 -12.32 -8.72
CA ALA A 31 17.56 -11.61 -9.99
C ALA A 31 16.63 -10.37 -10.08
N ILE A 32 16.45 -9.65 -8.97
CA ILE A 32 15.73 -8.38 -8.97
C ILE A 32 16.71 -7.28 -9.37
N ASN A 33 16.44 -6.62 -10.49
CA ASN A 33 17.30 -5.59 -11.04
C ASN A 33 17.32 -4.32 -10.15
N ASN A 34 18.34 -3.48 -10.33
CA ASN A 34 18.50 -2.26 -9.52
C ASN A 34 17.38 -1.26 -9.72
N GLU A 35 16.81 -1.19 -10.92
CA GLU A 35 15.73 -0.24 -11.24
C GLU A 35 14.50 -0.50 -10.36
N ILE A 36 14.05 -1.76 -10.25
CA ILE A 36 12.93 -2.14 -9.39
C ILE A 36 13.25 -1.84 -7.91
N LEU A 37 14.49 -2.09 -7.48
CA LEU A 37 14.93 -1.80 -6.11
C LEU A 37 14.93 -0.29 -5.82
N GLU A 38 15.40 0.53 -6.75
CA GLU A 38 15.40 2.00 -6.64
C GLU A 38 13.98 2.54 -6.54
N TYR A 39 13.07 2.07 -7.40
CA TYR A 39 11.65 2.44 -7.31
C TYR A 39 11.02 2.02 -5.97
N SER A 40 11.40 0.85 -5.44
CA SER A 40 10.86 0.38 -4.14
C SER A 40 11.31 1.24 -2.94
N LEU A 41 12.38 2.00 -3.10
CA LEU A 41 12.92 2.91 -2.08
C LEU A 41 12.42 4.35 -2.24
N ASP A 42 11.87 4.71 -3.40
CA ASP A 42 11.36 6.07 -3.63
C ASP A 42 9.99 6.27 -2.95
N ARG A 43 10.02 7.11 -1.90
CA ARG A 43 8.84 7.57 -1.15
C ARG A 43 7.85 8.42 -1.96
N HIS A 44 8.21 8.83 -3.16
CA HIS A 44 7.39 9.63 -4.08
C HIS A 44 6.99 8.88 -5.35
N GLU A 45 7.32 7.58 -5.43
CA GLU A 45 7.01 6.77 -6.59
C GLU A 45 5.50 6.68 -6.83
N LYS A 46 5.10 6.78 -8.09
CA LYS A 46 3.69 6.69 -8.46
C LYS A 46 3.27 5.23 -8.47
N ALA A 47 1.99 5.00 -8.22
CA ALA A 47 1.46 3.65 -8.35
C ALA A 47 1.45 3.24 -9.83
N HIS A 48 2.05 2.10 -10.14
CA HIS A 48 2.09 1.52 -11.48
C HIS A 48 2.38 0.02 -11.40
N VAL A 49 2.13 -0.67 -12.50
CA VAL A 49 2.30 -2.11 -12.66
C VAL A 49 3.08 -2.37 -13.92
N GLU A 50 4.07 -3.25 -13.82
CA GLU A 50 4.97 -3.56 -14.92
C GLU A 50 5.26 -5.07 -14.94
N TYR A 51 5.52 -5.58 -16.14
CA TYR A 51 5.98 -6.93 -16.36
C TYR A 51 7.16 -6.91 -17.33
N ASP A 52 8.34 -7.25 -16.81
CA ASP A 52 9.53 -7.46 -17.63
C ASP A 52 9.47 -8.87 -18.24
N GLN A 53 9.32 -8.94 -19.57
CA GLN A 53 9.28 -10.22 -20.29
C GLN A 53 10.64 -10.92 -20.38
N THR A 54 11.74 -10.15 -20.34
CA THR A 54 13.10 -10.68 -20.47
C THR A 54 13.54 -11.31 -19.16
N GLU A 55 13.29 -10.59 -18.06
CA GLU A 55 13.62 -11.04 -16.72
C GLU A 55 12.49 -11.87 -16.09
N GLU A 56 11.31 -11.97 -16.72
CA GLU A 56 10.11 -12.65 -16.18
C GLU A 56 9.77 -12.17 -14.76
N VAL A 57 9.82 -10.85 -14.55
CA VAL A 57 9.51 -10.21 -13.26
C VAL A 57 8.24 -9.39 -13.42
N PHE A 58 7.23 -9.69 -12.59
CA PHE A 58 6.08 -8.81 -12.39
C PHE A 58 6.32 -7.95 -11.16
N TYR A 59 6.05 -6.66 -11.23
CA TYR A 59 6.06 -5.81 -10.03
C TYR A 59 4.95 -4.76 -10.05
N LEU A 60 4.51 -4.42 -8.86
CA LEU A 60 3.46 -3.45 -8.58
C LEU A 60 3.95 -2.53 -7.48
N ILE A 61 3.94 -1.23 -7.76
CA ILE A 61 4.10 -0.19 -6.75
C ILE A 61 2.70 0.29 -6.42
N TYR A 62 2.32 0.18 -5.15
CA TYR A 62 0.98 0.52 -4.69
C TYR A 62 1.04 1.50 -3.54
N ASN A 63 0.15 2.49 -3.58
CA ASN A 63 0.05 3.53 -2.58
C ASN A 63 -1.00 3.16 -1.54
N ALA A 64 -0.58 2.94 -0.30
CA ALA A 64 -1.46 2.60 0.80
C ALA A 64 -1.77 3.82 1.68
N PRO A 65 -2.95 3.91 2.29
CA PRO A 65 -3.32 5.05 3.11
C PRO A 65 -2.54 5.05 4.43
N LEU A 66 -2.02 6.21 4.82
CA LEU A 66 -1.40 6.34 6.14
C LEU A 66 -2.47 6.24 7.23
N LYS A 67 -2.31 5.27 8.15
CA LYS A 67 -3.06 5.23 9.41
C LYS A 67 -2.61 6.38 10.31
N MET A 68 -3.18 7.57 10.13
CA MET A 68 -2.98 8.70 11.02
C MET A 68 -4.18 8.83 11.95
N GLU A 69 -3.95 8.75 13.26
CA GLU A 69 -5.02 8.88 14.25
C GLU A 69 -5.65 10.28 14.30
N LYS A 70 -4.95 11.33 13.82
CA LYS A 70 -5.34 12.74 14.01
C LYS A 70 -4.82 13.74 12.95
N ALA A 71 -4.64 13.33 11.70
CA ALA A 71 -4.15 14.28 10.69
C ALA A 71 -5.29 14.97 9.94
N ASP A 72 -5.16 16.28 9.75
CA ASP A 72 -6.04 17.08 8.90
C ASP A 72 -5.86 16.81 7.40
N TYR A 73 -4.94 15.92 7.03
CA TYR A 73 -4.54 15.63 5.66
C TYR A 73 -4.35 14.13 5.46
N TYR A 74 -4.98 13.59 4.42
CA TYR A 74 -4.73 12.23 3.95
C TYR A 74 -3.46 12.19 3.14
N GLN A 75 -2.63 11.20 3.44
CA GLN A 75 -1.42 10.91 2.71
C GLN A 75 -1.38 9.43 2.41
N THR A 76 -0.82 9.08 1.26
CA THR A 76 -0.50 7.70 0.92
C THR A 76 1.00 7.50 0.96
N VAL A 77 1.41 6.26 1.16
CA VAL A 77 2.82 5.84 1.11
C VAL A 77 2.97 4.63 0.20
N PRO A 78 3.98 4.61 -0.68
CA PRO A 78 4.21 3.48 -1.55
C PRO A 78 4.75 2.29 -0.75
N PHE A 79 4.41 1.11 -1.25
CA PHE A 79 5.09 -0.15 -0.98
C PHE A 79 5.09 -0.98 -2.27
N THR A 80 5.96 -1.99 -2.31
CA THR A 80 6.20 -2.74 -3.54
C THR A 80 5.85 -4.21 -3.35
N LEU A 81 5.20 -4.78 -4.36
CA LEU A 81 4.91 -6.20 -4.50
C LEU A 81 5.60 -6.69 -5.78
N ILE A 82 6.38 -7.76 -5.67
CA ILE A 82 7.11 -8.34 -6.79
C ILE A 82 6.76 -9.82 -6.86
N ILE A 83 6.47 -10.34 -8.05
CA ILE A 83 6.37 -11.77 -8.31
C ILE A 83 7.53 -12.15 -9.23
N LYS A 84 8.31 -13.13 -8.78
CA LYS A 84 9.42 -13.72 -9.53
C LYS A 84 9.51 -15.19 -9.16
N ASP A 85 9.47 -16.06 -10.17
CA ASP A 85 9.44 -17.52 -10.00
C ASP A 85 8.32 -17.94 -9.03
N ASP A 86 8.66 -18.68 -7.97
CA ASP A 86 7.75 -19.15 -6.93
C ASP A 86 7.63 -18.17 -5.73
N TYR A 87 8.12 -16.94 -5.88
CA TYR A 87 8.20 -15.95 -4.83
C TYR A 87 7.26 -14.78 -5.07
N LEU A 88 6.50 -14.41 -4.03
CA LEU A 88 5.96 -13.07 -3.88
C LEU A 88 6.82 -12.33 -2.86
N ILE A 89 7.31 -11.17 -3.22
CA ILE A 89 8.19 -10.34 -2.39
C ILE A 89 7.45 -9.06 -2.08
N THR A 90 7.41 -8.69 -0.81
CA THR A 90 6.86 -7.41 -0.35
C THR A 90 7.97 -6.57 0.26
N ILE A 91 8.23 -5.40 -0.32
CA ILE A 91 9.12 -4.39 0.22
C ILE A 91 8.26 -3.32 0.89
N HIS A 92 8.47 -3.13 2.18
CA HIS A 92 7.71 -2.19 3.00
C HIS A 92 8.65 -1.32 3.84
N ASN A 93 8.11 -0.26 4.43
CA ASN A 93 8.83 0.60 5.36
C ASN A 93 8.02 0.72 6.67
N GLN A 94 8.56 1.47 7.64
CA GLN A 94 7.93 1.67 8.93
C GLN A 94 6.47 2.17 8.86
N LYS A 95 6.13 2.99 7.85
CA LYS A 95 4.78 3.53 7.68
C LYS A 95 3.81 2.54 7.05
N THR A 96 4.31 1.53 6.34
CA THR A 96 3.51 0.46 5.71
C THR A 96 3.58 -0.86 6.45
N ALA A 97 4.21 -0.92 7.64
CA ALA A 97 4.31 -2.13 8.46
C ALA A 97 2.94 -2.76 8.78
N TYR A 98 1.91 -1.95 9.00
CA TYR A 98 0.54 -2.45 9.25
C TYR A 98 -0.03 -3.29 8.09
N ILE A 99 0.43 -3.05 6.86
CA ILE A 99 0.01 -3.81 5.68
C ILE A 99 0.47 -5.26 5.80
N ILE A 100 1.68 -5.48 6.33
CA ILE A 100 2.21 -6.84 6.53
C ILE A 100 1.32 -7.63 7.48
N GLU A 101 0.72 -6.99 8.48
CA GLU A 101 -0.26 -7.63 9.37
C GLU A 101 -1.55 -8.04 8.65
N ILE A 102 -2.05 -7.19 7.73
CA ILE A 102 -3.21 -7.49 6.89
C ILE A 102 -2.92 -8.69 5.99
N LEU A 103 -1.76 -8.69 5.33
CA LEU A 103 -1.33 -9.75 4.43
C LEU A 103 -1.08 -11.07 5.17
N GLU A 104 -0.54 -11.01 6.39
CA GLU A 104 -0.37 -12.22 7.22
C GLU A 104 -1.72 -12.82 7.63
N LYS A 105 -2.70 -11.99 8.00
CA LYS A 105 -4.07 -12.47 8.27
C LYS A 105 -4.68 -13.11 7.02
N CYS A 106 -4.49 -12.48 5.86
CA CYS A 106 -4.94 -13.02 4.57
C CYS A 106 -4.33 -14.41 4.31
N ARG A 107 -3.02 -14.54 4.50
CA ARG A 107 -2.27 -15.80 4.29
C ARG A 107 -2.77 -16.91 5.20
N VAL A 108 -2.93 -16.63 6.49
CA VAL A 108 -3.40 -17.62 7.47
C VAL A 108 -4.84 -18.05 7.20
N SER A 109 -5.69 -17.12 6.75
CA SER A 109 -7.11 -17.40 6.49
C SER A 109 -7.35 -18.08 5.14
N ASN A 110 -6.36 -18.08 4.25
CA ASN A 110 -6.47 -18.60 2.88
C ASN A 110 -5.26 -19.48 2.56
N PRO A 111 -5.19 -20.72 3.06
CA PRO A 111 -4.09 -21.62 2.74
C PRO A 111 -4.09 -21.98 1.24
N ASN A 112 -2.91 -22.14 0.65
CA ASN A 112 -2.68 -22.63 -0.72
C ASN A 112 -3.18 -21.71 -1.84
N LEU A 113 -3.18 -20.40 -1.63
CA LEU A 113 -3.38 -19.45 -2.72
C LEU A 113 -2.18 -19.47 -3.68
N SER A 114 -2.45 -19.32 -4.97
CA SER A 114 -1.39 -18.96 -5.92
C SER A 114 -0.84 -17.56 -5.63
N LEU A 115 0.36 -17.25 -6.14
CA LEU A 115 0.99 -15.94 -5.98
C LEU A 115 0.06 -14.80 -6.42
N TYR A 116 -0.57 -14.94 -7.59
CA TYR A 116 -1.51 -13.94 -8.11
C TYR A 116 -2.81 -13.86 -7.30
N GLN A 117 -3.34 -14.98 -6.81
CA GLN A 117 -4.52 -14.95 -5.93
C GLN A 117 -4.21 -14.23 -4.62
N PHE A 118 -3.04 -14.48 -4.03
CA PHE A 118 -2.58 -13.77 -2.84
C PHE A 118 -2.35 -12.29 -3.12
N LEU A 119 -1.72 -11.95 -4.25
CA LEU A 119 -1.51 -10.58 -4.72
C LEU A 119 -2.84 -9.81 -4.83
N PHE A 120 -3.80 -10.33 -5.61
CA PHE A 120 -5.07 -9.64 -5.84
C PHE A 120 -5.91 -9.49 -4.56
N LYS A 121 -5.94 -10.53 -3.70
CA LYS A 121 -6.58 -10.42 -2.39
C LYS A 121 -5.90 -9.39 -1.51
N SER A 122 -4.58 -9.32 -1.53
CA SER A 122 -3.81 -8.33 -0.77
C SER A 122 -4.13 -6.91 -1.20
N ILE A 123 -4.14 -6.65 -2.51
CA ILE A 123 -4.51 -5.34 -3.08
C ILE A 123 -5.94 -4.97 -2.69
N PHE A 124 -6.87 -5.92 -2.77
CA PHE A 124 -8.25 -5.70 -2.37
C PHE A 124 -8.35 -5.28 -0.89
N LEU A 125 -7.75 -6.04 0.02
CA LEU A 125 -7.77 -5.73 1.46
C LEU A 125 -7.13 -4.37 1.78
N ILE A 126 -6.05 -4.01 1.11
CA ILE A 126 -5.40 -2.70 1.29
C ILE A 126 -6.28 -1.58 0.74
N THR A 127 -7.03 -1.83 -0.35
CA THR A 127 -7.99 -0.87 -0.91
C THR A 127 -9.10 -0.57 0.10
N GLU A 128 -9.55 -1.56 0.88
CA GLU A 128 -10.57 -1.36 1.92
C GLU A 128 -10.09 -0.41 3.03
N GLU A 129 -8.78 -0.31 3.27
CA GLU A 129 -8.22 0.61 4.26
C GLU A 129 -8.40 2.09 3.87
N PHE A 130 -8.83 2.39 2.64
CA PHE A 130 -9.21 3.75 2.23
C PHE A 130 -10.62 4.15 2.67
N PHE A 131 -11.51 3.21 3.04
CA PHE A 131 -12.89 3.56 3.40
C PHE A 131 -12.99 4.54 4.58
N PRO A 132 -12.26 4.37 5.69
CA PRO A 132 -12.29 5.34 6.79
C PRO A 132 -11.86 6.74 6.34
N ALA A 133 -10.94 6.82 5.38
CA ALA A 133 -10.50 8.09 4.82
C ALA A 133 -11.61 8.77 4.01
N VAL A 134 -12.30 8.02 3.15
CA VAL A 134 -13.42 8.51 2.35
C VAL A 134 -14.57 8.97 3.23
N GLU A 135 -14.92 8.21 4.27
CA GLU A 135 -15.99 8.57 5.22
C GLU A 135 -15.70 9.90 5.93
N LEU A 136 -14.50 10.05 6.50
CA LEU A 136 -14.15 11.29 7.18
C LEU A 136 -14.01 12.49 6.20
N MET A 137 -13.71 12.26 4.92
CA MET A 137 -13.78 13.34 3.91
C MET A 137 -15.22 13.83 3.69
N GLU A 138 -16.19 12.90 3.63
CA GLU A 138 -17.60 13.25 3.50
C GLU A 138 -18.11 14.02 4.74
N ASP A 139 -17.73 13.59 5.94
CA ASP A 139 -18.09 14.28 7.20
C ASP A 139 -17.54 15.71 7.23
N ARG A 140 -16.26 15.90 6.85
CA ARG A 140 -15.64 17.23 6.77
C ARG A 140 -16.32 18.11 5.73
N ARG A 141 -16.72 17.55 4.59
CA ARG A 141 -17.45 18.28 3.54
C ARG A 141 -18.78 18.80 4.07
N GLU A 142 -19.51 17.96 4.80
CA GLU A 142 -20.79 18.34 5.40
C GLU A 142 -20.62 19.41 6.49
N GLU A 143 -19.61 19.27 7.36
CA GLU A 143 -19.29 20.28 8.37
C GLU A 143 -18.97 21.64 7.75
N ILE A 144 -18.15 21.66 6.68
CA ILE A 144 -17.82 22.88 5.94
C ILE A 144 -19.08 23.50 5.32
N ASN A 145 -19.94 22.69 4.69
CA ASN A 145 -21.19 23.15 4.08
C ASN A 145 -22.13 23.79 5.12
N GLN A 146 -22.25 23.19 6.30
CA GLN A 146 -23.06 23.74 7.40
C GLN A 146 -22.48 25.06 7.92
N LYS A 147 -21.16 25.13 8.13
CA LYS A 147 -20.47 26.38 8.53
C LYS A 147 -20.64 27.48 7.48
N LEU A 148 -20.61 27.15 6.20
CA LEU A 148 -20.88 28.09 5.11
C LEU A 148 -22.30 28.62 5.20
N LYS A 149 -23.33 27.74 5.22
CA LYS A 149 -24.75 28.13 5.33
C LYS A 149 -24.99 29.05 6.54
N ALA A 150 -24.44 28.71 7.70
CA ALA A 150 -24.59 29.52 8.92
C ALA A 150 -23.99 30.93 8.76
N LYS A 151 -22.81 31.06 8.13
CA LYS A 151 -22.16 32.36 7.86
C LYS A 151 -22.92 33.19 6.81
N THR A 152 -23.43 32.58 5.74
CA THR A 152 -24.22 33.31 4.72
C THR A 152 -25.55 33.80 5.28
N THR A 153 -26.21 33.01 6.12
CA THR A 153 -27.45 33.41 6.78
C THR A 153 -27.21 34.59 7.74
N LYS A 154 -26.16 34.55 8.58
CA LYS A 154 -25.79 35.70 9.44
C LYS A 154 -25.48 36.97 8.64
N LYS A 155 -24.80 36.88 7.50
CA LYS A 155 -24.52 38.04 6.63
C LYS A 155 -25.79 38.64 6.00
N LYS A 156 -26.82 37.83 5.71
CA LYS A 156 -28.11 38.32 5.20
C LYS A 156 -28.88 39.13 6.24
N PHE A 157 -28.83 38.74 7.52
CA PHE A 157 -29.50 39.49 8.60
C PHE A 157 -28.84 40.85 8.89
N ILE A 158 -27.51 40.98 8.72
CA ILE A 158 -26.79 42.23 8.98
C ILE A 158 -27.00 43.28 7.86
N ARG A 159 -27.42 42.87 6.65
CA ARG A 159 -27.71 43.78 5.52
C ARG A 159 -29.17 44.24 5.42
N ALA A 160 -30.04 43.75 6.31
CA ALA A 160 -31.48 44.07 6.33
C ALA A 160 -31.88 45.01 7.48
N LEU A 161 -30.89 45.61 8.16
CA LEU A 161 -31.02 46.67 9.17
C LEU A 161 -30.24 47.89 8.68
#